data_AF-A0A176TA80-F1
#
_entry.id   AF-A0A176TA80-F1
#
_cell.length_a   1.000
_cell.length_b   1.000
_cell.length_c   1.000
_cell.angle_alpha   90.00
_cell.angle_beta   90.00
_cell.angle_gamma   90.00
#
_symmetry.space_group_name_H-M   'P 1'
#
loop_
_entity.id
_entity.type
_entity.pdbx_description
1 polymer ?
#
loop_
_entity_poly.entity_id
_entity_poly.type
_entity_poly.pdbx_seq_one_letter_code
_entity_poly.pdbx_strand_id
1 'polypeptide(L)' 'MKFQLNPLTSDIFISIYVVSTLYFRFKFEDNGNVDPILSVVLGLSFVTIIWALIKLKILNPNWFGLFDSKKARP' A
#
# COMPACT_ATOMS: atom_id res chain seq x y z
N MET A 1 -23.68 -5.49 1.90
CA MET A 1 -23.44 -4.21 1.19
C MET A 1 -21.99 -4.21 0.71
N LYS A 2 -21.77 -4.09 -0.61
CA LYS A 2 -20.44 -4.19 -1.21
C LYS A 2 -19.74 -2.82 -1.14
N PHE A 3 -19.11 -2.49 -0.01
CA PHE A 3 -18.24 -1.30 0.12
C PHE A 3 -16.90 -1.54 -0.58
N GLN A 4 -16.95 -1.80 -1.88
CA GLN A 4 -15.75 -1.95 -2.70
C GLN A 4 -15.48 -0.61 -3.37
N LEU A 5 -14.39 0.04 -2.97
CA LEU A 5 -13.93 1.24 -3.67
C LEU A 5 -13.58 0.91 -5.12
N ASN A 6 -13.82 1.86 -6.02
CA ASN A 6 -13.45 1.73 -7.42
C ASN A 6 -11.96 1.37 -7.52
N PRO A 7 -11.54 0.42 -8.37
CA PRO A 7 -10.15 0.01 -8.49
C PRO A 7 -9.13 1.14 -8.62
N LEU A 8 -9.41 2.15 -9.46
CA LEU A 8 -8.54 3.33 -9.60
C LEU A 8 -8.40 4.11 -8.29
N THR A 9 -9.48 4.26 -7.52
CA THR A 9 -9.45 4.97 -6.24
C THR A 9 -8.65 4.19 -5.20
N SER A 10 -8.75 2.84 -5.21
CA SER A 10 -7.95 1.99 -4.34
C SER A 10 -6.46 2.10 -4.65
N ASP A 11 -6.09 2.11 -5.94
CA ASP A 11 -4.70 2.23 -6.38
C ASP A 11 -4.10 3.59 -5.99
N ILE A 12 -4.85 4.68 -6.19
CA ILE A 12 -4.43 6.04 -5.77
C ILE A 12 -4.29 6.11 -4.24
N PHE A 13 -5.20 5.51 -3.50
CA PHE A 13 -5.12 5.49 -2.05
C PHE A 13 -3.88 4.75 -1.56
N ILE A 14 -3.61 3.56 -2.11
CA ILE A 14 -2.42 2.78 -1.78
C ILE A 14 -1.15 3.53 -2.17
N SER A 15 -1.10 4.19 -3.32
CA SER A 15 0.09 4.94 -3.75
C SER A 15 0.36 6.12 -2.83
N ILE A 16 -0.65 6.93 -2.50
CA ILE A 16 -0.53 8.04 -1.54
C ILE A 16 -0.09 7.53 -0.17
N TYR A 17 -0.65 6.41 0.29
CA TYR A 17 -0.29 5.79 1.55
C TYR A 17 1.19 5.37 1.57
N VAL A 18 1.67 4.69 0.52
CA VAL A 18 3.07 4.26 0.41
C VAL A 18 4.01 5.46 0.35
N VAL A 19 3.69 6.49 -0.44
CA VAL A 19 4.52 7.71 -0.52
C VAL A 19 4.57 8.43 0.83
N SER A 20 3.42 8.55 1.51
CA SER A 20 3.32 9.20 2.82
C SER A 20 4.12 8.42 3.87
N THR A 21 3.99 7.09 3.92
CA THR A 21 4.73 6.24 4.87
C THR A 21 6.24 6.27 4.61
N LEU A 22 6.68 6.31 3.36
CA LEU A 22 8.10 6.53 3.03
C LEU A 22 8.60 7.90 3.49
N TYR A 23 7.82 8.96 3.28
CA TYR A 23 8.18 10.30 3.74
C TYR A 23 8.31 10.36 5.26
N PHE A 24 7.34 9.81 5.99
CA PHE A 24 7.42 9.70 7.45
C PHE A 24 8.61 8.87 7.90
N ARG A 25 8.93 7.78 7.17
CA ARG A 25 10.08 6.93 7.46
C ARG A 25 11.40 7.69 7.36
N PHE A 26 11.63 8.43 6.27
CA PHE A 26 12.83 9.24 6.14
C PHE A 26 12.93 10.31 7.22
N LYS A 27 11.81 10.95 7.56
CA LYS A 27 11.79 11.96 8.62
C LYS A 27 12.06 11.37 10.01
N PHE A 28 11.59 10.16 10.29
CA PHE A 28 11.87 9.46 11.55
C PHE A 28 13.31 8.98 11.65
N GLU A 29 13.87 8.48 10.55
CA GLU A 29 15.25 8.00 10.49
C GLU A 29 16.26 9.15 10.59
N ASP A 30 15.93 10.34 10.07
CA ASP A 30 16.76 11.55 10.16
C ASP A 30 16.81 12.16 11.57
N ASN A 31 15.73 12.04 12.35
CA ASN A 31 15.61 12.71 13.66
C ASN A 31 15.96 11.83 14.86
N GLY A 32 16.19 10.53 14.68
CA GLY A 32 16.39 9.59 15.77
C GLY A 32 17.42 8.52 15.45
N ASN A 33 18.09 8.02 16.48
CA ASN A 33 18.96 6.85 16.38
C ASN A 33 18.07 5.59 16.26
N VAL A 34 17.39 5.45 15.12
CA VAL A 34 16.40 4.40 14.89
C VAL A 34 17.14 3.08 14.68
N ASP A 35 16.96 2.16 15.62
CA ASP A 35 17.53 0.83 15.53
C ASP A 35 17.06 0.11 14.24
N PRO A 36 17.94 -0.61 13.51
CA PRO A 36 17.58 -1.29 12.27
C PRO A 36 16.39 -2.24 12.43
N ILE A 37 16.28 -2.87 13.61
CA ILE A 37 15.19 -3.77 13.98
C ILE A 37 13.85 -3.01 14.02
N LEU A 38 13.83 -1.82 14.64
CA LEU A 38 12.63 -0.98 14.69
C LEU A 38 12.21 -0.52 13.29
N SER A 39 13.18 -0.19 12.42
CA SER A 39 12.93 0.21 11.03
C SER A 39 12.29 -0.93 10.20
N VAL A 40 12.70 -2.18 10.43
CA VAL A 40 12.10 -3.36 9.80
C VAL A 40 10.68 -3.61 10.34
N VAL A 41 10.49 -3.58 11.66
CA VAL A 41 9.17 -3.79 12.29
C VAL A 41 8.15 -2.74 11.83
N LEU A 42 8.55 -1.46 11.75
CA LEU A 42 7.73 -0.38 11.20
C LEU A 42 7.40 -0.58 9.72
N GLY A 43 8.37 -1.02 8.92
CA GLY A 43 8.10 -1.36 7.52
C GLY A 43 7.07 -2.47 7.38
N LEU A 44 7.22 -3.53 8.18
CA LEU A 44 6.33 -4.68 8.17
C LEU A 44 4.91 -4.31 8.61
N SER A 45 4.76 -3.42 9.61
CA SER A 45 3.46 -2.96 10.07
C SER A 45 2.70 -2.14 9.03
N PHE A 46 3.40 -1.31 8.23
CA PHE A 46 2.75 -0.59 7.12
C PHE A 46 2.26 -1.52 6.02
N VAL A 47 3.02 -2.58 5.71
CA VAL A 47 2.60 -3.59 4.71
C VAL A 47 1.40 -4.41 5.23
N THR A 48 1.39 -4.80 6.50
CA THR A 48 0.29 -5.59 7.07
C THR A 48 -1.02 -4.80 7.12
N ILE A 49 -0.97 -3.48 7.33
CA ILE A 49 -2.15 -2.60 7.22
C ILE A 49 -2.75 -2.69 5.81
N ILE A 50 -1.95 -2.45 4.76
CA ILE A 50 -2.43 -2.54 3.36
C ILE A 50 -3.02 -3.93 3.09
N TRP A 51 -2.32 -4.98 3.52
CA TRP A 51 -2.76 -6.36 3.35
C TRP A 51 -4.11 -6.63 4.04
N ALA A 52 -4.30 -6.14 5.26
CA ALA A 52 -5.57 -6.26 5.98
C ALA A 52 -6.71 -5.54 5.26
N LEU A 53 -6.50 -4.32 4.76
CA LEU A 53 -7.52 -3.58 4.00
C LEU A 53 -7.90 -4.29 2.69
N ILE A 54 -6.95 -4.92 2.00
CA ILE A 54 -7.22 -5.75 0.81
C ILE A 54 -8.02 -7.00 1.23
N LYS A 55 -7.61 -7.68 2.31
CA LYS A 55 -8.27 -8.90 2.79
C LYS A 55 -9.72 -8.65 3.22
N LEU A 56 -9.98 -7.51 3.84
CA LEU A 56 -11.31 -7.04 4.25
C LEU A 56 -12.18 -6.57 3.06
N LYS A 57 -11.67 -6.66 1.82
CA LYS A 57 -12.34 -6.19 0.59
C LYS A 57 -12.73 -4.71 0.60
N ILE A 58 -12.06 -3.90 1.43
CA ILE A 58 -12.23 -2.44 1.46
C ILE A 58 -11.51 -1.83 0.25
N LEU A 59 -10.29 -2.28 -0.02
CA LEU A 59 -9.50 -1.92 -1.18
C LEU A 59 -9.62 -3.02 -2.25
N ASN A 60 -9.86 -2.62 -3.49
CA ASN A 60 -9.86 -3.51 -4.65
C ASN A 60 -8.80 -3.04 -5.67
N PRO A 61 -7.50 -3.16 -5.37
CA PRO A 61 -6.46 -2.64 -6.24
C PRO A 61 -6.50 -3.31 -7.61
N ASN A 62 -6.41 -2.53 -8.68
CA ASN A 62 -6.18 -3.01 -10.04
C ASN A 62 -4.71 -2.77 -10.44
N TRP A 63 -3.88 -2.22 -9.55
CA TRP A 63 -2.47 -1.93 -9.80
C TRP A 63 -2.28 -1.17 -11.11
N PHE A 64 -3.10 -0.15 -11.35
CA PHE A 64 -3.12 0.62 -12.59
C PHE A 64 -3.31 -0.21 -13.87
N GLY A 65 -3.96 -1.37 -13.77
CA GLY A 65 -4.14 -2.29 -14.89
C GLY A 65 -2.87 -3.06 -15.29
N LEU A 66 -1.80 -3.05 -14.46
CA LEU A 66 -0.56 -3.79 -14.73
C LEU A 66 -0.77 -5.31 -14.75
N PHE A 67 -1.75 -5.82 -14.00
CA PHE A 67 -2.10 -7.24 -13.96
C PHE A 67 -3.28 -7.60 -14.83
N ASP A 68 -3.91 -6.62 -15.49
CA ASP A 68 -4.82 -6.87 -16.61
C ASP A 68 -3.94 -7.28 -17.80
N SER A 69 -3.47 -8.55 -17.75
CA SER A 69 -2.96 -9.25 -18.92
C SER A 69 -4.13 -9.30 -19.89
N LYS A 70 -4.22 -8.23 -20.69
CA LYS A 70 -5.21 -8.05 -21.74
C LYS A 70 -5.20 -9.35 -22.50
N LYS A 71 -6.21 -10.18 -22.26
CA LYS A 71 -6.49 -11.42 -22.97
C LYS A 71 -6.15 -11.14 -24.41
N ALA A 72 -5.01 -11.68 -24.87
CA ALA A 72 -4.58 -11.56 -26.24
C ALA A 72 -5.79 -12.03 -27.04
N ARG A 73 -6.48 -11.07 -27.67
CA ARG A 73 -7.60 -11.42 -28.54
C ARG A 73 -6.97 -12.24 -29.66
N PRO A 74 -7.58 -13.39 -30.00
CA PRO A 74 -7.05 -14.30 -31.01
C PRO A 74 -6.82 -13.59 -32.34
#